data_AF-A0A7X8E4C7-F1
#
_entry.id   AF-A0A7X8E4C7-F1
#
_cell.length_a   1.000
_cell.length_b   1.000
_cell.length_c   1.000
_cell.angle_alpha   90.00
_cell.angle_beta   90.00
_cell.angle_gamma   90.00
#
_symmetry.space_group_name_H-M   'P 1'
#
loop_
_entity.id
_entity.type
_entity.pdbx_description
1 polymer ?
#
loop_
_entity_poly.entity_id
_entity_poly.type
_entity_poly.pdbx_seq_one_letter_code
_entity_poly.pdbx_strand_id
1 'polypeptide(L)'
;TANASNNPTESSNQASTTTSNNQANNTFSPTTTSAPEPTETPTVKASSGVNFVTPGPTSAAFTNLDLIRGYLKPNGLATYSSFSVNNNQTITVDGVTFPYDSSYTSTFVTGYDGALLNSFVTASGLPTQRGIVASTFIEYGGLPFGTVLFVEGYGLVVVGDRNGMGSTDTTALDICFNDSELVDGSISPGRSSRQVFVLSTN
;
A
#
# COMPACT_ATOMS: atom_id res chain seq x y z
N THR A 1 -7.82 -22.40 -69.59
CA THR A 1 -6.93 -23.55 -69.31
C THR A 1 -7.13 -23.98 -67.88
N ALA A 2 -7.37 -25.27 -67.67
CA ALA A 2 -7.70 -25.90 -66.38
C ALA A 2 -6.44 -26.28 -65.58
N ASN A 3 -6.59 -26.36 -64.24
CA ASN A 3 -6.05 -27.33 -63.27
C ASN A 3 -5.88 -26.64 -61.90
N ALA A 4 -6.62 -27.00 -60.85
CA ALA A 4 -6.57 -28.23 -60.04
C ALA A 4 -5.44 -28.20 -58.98
N SER A 5 -5.89 -28.14 -57.71
CA SER A 5 -5.46 -28.89 -56.52
C SER A 5 -3.96 -29.10 -56.25
N ASN A 6 -3.52 -28.74 -55.05
CA ASN A 6 -3.15 -29.73 -54.02
C ASN A 6 -2.63 -29.05 -52.75
N ASN A 7 -3.22 -29.44 -51.61
CA ASN A 7 -2.56 -29.44 -50.32
C ASN A 7 -1.65 -30.69 -50.24
N PRO A 8 -0.66 -30.72 -49.34
CA PRO A 8 -0.54 -31.93 -48.54
C PRO A 8 -0.34 -31.65 -47.05
N THR A 9 -0.96 -32.53 -46.27
CA THR A 9 -0.73 -32.78 -44.85
C THR A 9 0.28 -33.92 -44.74
N GLU A 10 1.27 -33.83 -43.85
CA GLU A 10 1.96 -34.96 -43.18
C GLU A 10 2.74 -34.36 -42.00
N SER A 11 2.40 -34.59 -40.72
CA SER A 11 2.33 -35.80 -39.89
C SER A 11 3.64 -36.11 -39.15
N SER A 12 3.47 -36.49 -37.87
CA SER A 12 4.39 -37.25 -37.02
C SER A 12 5.55 -36.49 -36.36
N ASN A 13 6.03 -36.80 -35.16
CA ASN A 13 5.51 -37.38 -33.92
C ASN A 13 6.71 -37.32 -32.96
N GLN A 14 6.46 -37.05 -31.67
CA GLN A 14 7.29 -37.44 -30.51
C GLN A 14 8.72 -36.83 -30.41
N ALA A 15 9.42 -36.80 -29.28
CA ALA A 15 9.17 -36.64 -27.85
C ALA A 15 10.56 -36.75 -27.21
N SER A 16 10.94 -35.79 -26.34
CA SER A 16 11.96 -35.91 -25.25
C SER A 16 13.42 -36.24 -25.70
N THR A 17 14.53 -35.80 -25.10
CA THR A 17 14.96 -35.54 -23.70
C THR A 17 16.31 -34.78 -23.72
N THR A 18 16.51 -33.85 -22.76
CA THR A 18 17.71 -33.56 -21.90
C THR A 18 19.13 -33.45 -22.57
N THR A 19 20.02 -32.46 -22.35
CA THR A 19 20.65 -31.97 -21.10
C THR A 19 21.68 -30.83 -21.39
N SER A 20 21.81 -29.82 -20.48
CA SER A 20 22.99 -28.98 -20.06
C SER A 20 23.93 -28.27 -21.07
N ASN A 21 24.56 -27.09 -20.85
CA ASN A 21 24.78 -26.18 -19.71
C ASN A 21 25.40 -24.82 -20.18
N ASN A 22 25.23 -23.76 -19.36
CA ASN A 22 26.05 -22.53 -19.17
C ASN A 22 26.07 -21.45 -20.30
N GLN A 23 26.02 -20.13 -20.06
CA GLN A 23 26.35 -19.32 -18.87
C GLN A 23 25.71 -17.89 -18.93
N ALA A 24 25.19 -17.45 -17.78
CA ALA A 24 25.13 -16.10 -17.18
C ALA A 24 24.76 -14.82 -17.97
N ASN A 25 23.72 -14.09 -17.50
CA ASN A 25 23.96 -12.78 -16.88
C ASN A 25 22.84 -12.37 -15.88
N ASN A 26 23.24 -11.65 -14.84
CA ASN A 26 22.56 -11.41 -13.56
C ASN A 26 21.42 -10.37 -13.60
N THR A 27 20.36 -10.59 -12.82
CA THR A 27 19.56 -9.51 -12.20
C THR A 27 19.09 -9.94 -10.80
N PHE A 28 19.39 -9.10 -9.81
CA PHE A 28 19.11 -9.27 -8.39
C PHE A 28 17.61 -9.44 -8.09
N SER A 29 17.27 -10.44 -7.26
CA SER A 29 15.97 -10.57 -6.61
C SER A 29 16.15 -10.34 -5.09
N PRO A 30 15.25 -9.61 -4.40
CA PRO A 30 15.36 -9.47 -2.95
C PRO A 30 15.14 -10.83 -2.29
N THR A 31 16.11 -11.26 -1.48
CA THR A 31 16.06 -12.54 -0.78
C THR A 31 15.36 -12.34 0.57
N THR A 32 14.27 -13.06 0.80
CA THR A 32 13.73 -13.30 2.14
C THR A 32 14.44 -14.52 2.73
N THR A 33 15.24 -14.31 3.78
CA THR A 33 15.84 -15.40 4.55
C THR A 33 15.04 -15.56 5.85
N SER A 34 14.37 -16.71 6.00
CA SER A 34 13.84 -17.14 7.30
C SER A 34 14.76 -18.22 7.88
N ALA A 35 15.45 -17.90 8.97
CA ALA A 35 16.16 -18.86 9.82
C ALA A 35 15.24 -19.28 11.01
N PRO A 36 15.44 -20.45 11.63
CA PRO A 36 14.50 -21.00 12.60
C PRO A 36 14.54 -20.29 13.97
N GLU A 37 13.39 -20.35 14.63
CA GLU A 37 12.95 -19.68 15.86
C GLU A 37 13.70 -20.08 17.14
N PRO A 38 13.91 -19.14 18.08
CA PRO A 38 13.89 -19.42 19.50
C PRO A 38 12.66 -18.79 20.17
N THR A 39 12.04 -19.54 21.07
CA THR A 39 10.94 -19.12 21.95
C THR A 39 11.43 -18.03 22.92
N GLU A 40 11.03 -16.78 22.70
CA GLU A 40 11.27 -15.68 23.64
C GLU A 40 9.96 -14.96 24.02
N THR A 41 9.80 -14.78 25.33
CA THR A 41 8.79 -14.01 26.08
C THR A 41 8.42 -12.68 25.40
N PRO A 42 7.14 -12.24 25.41
CA PRO A 42 6.72 -11.02 24.70
C PRO A 42 7.49 -9.81 25.24
N THR A 43 8.45 -9.36 24.44
CA THR A 43 9.34 -8.26 24.77
C THR A 43 8.72 -6.96 24.26
N VAL A 44 8.64 -6.00 25.17
CA VAL A 44 8.05 -4.65 25.05
C VAL A 44 8.20 -4.05 23.65
N LYS A 45 7.07 -3.59 23.07
CA LYS A 45 7.00 -2.82 21.82
C LYS A 45 7.97 -1.62 21.89
N ALA A 46 9.13 -1.73 21.28
CA ALA A 46 10.00 -0.59 21.04
C ALA A 46 9.26 0.37 20.09
N SER A 47 8.78 1.48 20.63
CA SER A 47 8.00 2.49 19.90
C SER A 47 8.91 3.63 19.43
N SER A 48 8.56 4.22 18.30
CA SER A 48 9.18 5.40 17.67
C SER A 48 9.15 6.68 18.53
N GLY A 49 8.57 6.60 19.74
CA GLY A 49 8.30 7.76 20.58
C GLY A 49 7.20 8.67 20.02
N VAL A 50 6.61 8.32 18.87
CA VAL A 50 5.48 9.02 18.27
C VAL A 50 4.21 8.57 18.96
N ASN A 51 3.48 9.55 19.49
CA ASN A 51 2.29 9.36 20.28
C ASN A 51 1.09 9.89 19.48
N PHE A 52 0.46 9.03 18.68
CA PHE A 52 -0.72 9.42 17.92
C PHE A 52 -1.90 9.69 18.85
N VAL A 53 -2.68 10.72 18.53
CA VAL A 53 -3.92 11.02 19.25
C VAL A 53 -5.03 10.07 18.82
N THR A 54 -5.97 9.83 19.73
CA THR A 54 -7.11 8.94 19.49
C THR A 54 -7.94 9.41 18.28
N PRO A 55 -8.25 8.51 17.32
CA PRO A 55 -9.10 8.82 16.17
C PRO A 55 -10.55 9.16 16.56
N GLY A 56 -11.24 9.91 15.70
CA GLY A 56 -12.67 10.23 15.86
C GLY A 56 -13.04 11.54 15.18
N PRO A 57 -12.74 12.70 15.80
CA PRO A 57 -13.01 14.00 15.23
C PRO A 57 -12.06 14.34 14.08
N THR A 58 -12.44 15.29 13.23
CA THR A 58 -11.59 15.76 12.13
C THR A 58 -10.27 16.35 12.64
N SER A 59 -10.25 16.99 13.81
CA SER A 59 -9.02 17.51 14.44
C SER A 59 -7.96 16.43 14.69
N ALA A 60 -8.34 15.18 14.93
CA ALA A 60 -7.40 14.08 15.07
C ALA A 60 -6.63 13.83 13.75
N ALA A 61 -7.28 14.03 12.60
CA ALA A 61 -6.62 13.93 11.29
C ALA A 61 -5.54 15.00 11.12
N PHE A 62 -5.80 16.25 11.54
CA PHE A 62 -4.80 17.32 11.50
C PHE A 62 -3.59 17.00 12.38
N THR A 63 -3.83 16.65 13.64
CA THR A 63 -2.75 16.36 14.59
C THR A 63 -1.91 15.17 14.16
N ASN A 64 -2.54 14.05 13.80
CA ASN A 64 -1.80 12.86 13.40
C ASN A 64 -1.09 13.04 12.05
N LEU A 65 -1.63 13.85 11.12
CA LEU A 65 -0.93 14.16 9.88
C LEU A 65 0.35 14.95 10.15
N ASP A 66 0.29 15.92 11.07
CA ASP A 66 1.48 16.68 11.48
C ASP A 66 2.55 15.76 12.09
N LEU A 67 2.14 14.82 12.94
CA LEU A 67 3.04 13.82 13.54
C LEU A 67 3.72 12.91 12.50
N ILE A 68 3.06 12.57 11.38
CA ILE A 68 3.69 11.73 10.36
C ILE A 68 4.49 12.49 9.31
N ARG A 69 4.34 13.83 9.22
CA ARG A 69 4.86 14.65 8.11
C ARG A 69 6.37 14.49 7.91
N GLY A 70 7.13 14.40 9.00
CA GLY A 70 8.58 14.21 8.98
C GLY A 70 9.05 12.86 8.42
N TYR A 71 8.14 11.89 8.26
CA TYR A 71 8.44 10.55 7.76
C TYR A 71 8.02 10.34 6.30
N LEU A 72 7.31 11.30 5.69
CA LEU A 72 6.86 11.21 4.29
C LEU A 72 8.01 11.55 3.35
N LYS A 73 8.68 10.52 2.80
CA LYS A 73 9.79 10.67 1.85
C LYS A 73 9.36 10.21 0.45
N PRO A 74 8.99 11.13 -0.47
CA PRO A 74 8.56 10.76 -1.81
C PRO A 74 9.53 9.82 -2.52
N ASN A 75 9.01 8.69 -3.02
CA ASN A 75 9.76 7.64 -3.68
C ASN A 75 8.85 6.91 -4.69
N GLY A 76 8.59 7.58 -5.83
CA GLY A 76 7.63 7.10 -6.83
C GLY A 76 6.21 7.03 -6.26
N LEU A 77 5.60 5.85 -6.26
CA LEU A 77 4.31 5.64 -5.60
C LEU A 77 4.41 5.77 -4.07
N ALA A 78 5.54 5.35 -3.49
CA ALA A 78 5.72 5.28 -2.06
C ALA A 78 6.17 6.63 -1.44
N THR A 79 6.05 6.72 -0.11
CA THR A 79 6.54 7.79 0.75
C THR A 79 7.58 7.27 1.75
N TYR A 80 8.25 6.16 1.42
CA TYR A 80 9.30 5.53 2.22
C TYR A 80 10.32 4.82 1.31
N SER A 81 11.49 4.49 1.85
CA SER A 81 12.56 3.76 1.12
C SER A 81 12.57 2.27 1.44
N SER A 82 12.31 1.90 2.70
CA SER A 82 12.29 0.51 3.16
C SER A 82 11.29 0.31 4.29
N PHE A 83 10.77 -0.92 4.40
CA PHE A 83 9.99 -1.32 5.56
C PHE A 83 10.21 -2.80 5.90
N SER A 84 9.94 -3.17 7.14
CA SER A 84 9.85 -4.55 7.62
C SER A 84 8.71 -4.71 8.61
N VAL A 85 8.09 -5.88 8.61
CA VAL A 85 7.14 -6.29 9.66
C VAL A 85 7.92 -7.12 10.67
N ASN A 86 7.77 -6.80 11.95
CA ASN A 86 8.49 -7.44 13.03
C ASN A 86 7.59 -8.45 13.76
N ASN A 87 8.18 -9.44 14.44
CA ASN A 87 7.45 -10.52 15.13
C ASN A 87 6.76 -10.09 16.44
N ASN A 88 6.73 -8.80 16.77
CA ASN A 88 6.24 -8.25 18.03
C ASN A 88 5.14 -7.19 17.85
N GLN A 89 4.32 -7.32 16.79
CA GLN A 89 3.25 -6.38 16.48
C GLN A 89 3.75 -4.94 16.26
N THR A 90 4.90 -4.83 15.61
CA THR A 90 5.44 -3.54 15.15
C THR A 90 5.85 -3.63 13.68
N ILE A 91 5.89 -2.49 13.02
CA ILE A 91 6.50 -2.33 11.70
C ILE A 91 7.66 -1.35 11.82
N THR A 92 8.73 -1.55 11.07
CA THR A 92 9.82 -0.58 10.96
C THR A 92 9.80 0.03 9.58
N VAL A 93 9.66 1.35 9.48
CA VAL A 93 9.64 2.11 8.22
C VAL A 93 10.80 3.09 8.26
N ASP A 94 11.74 2.98 7.32
CA ASP A 94 12.94 3.81 7.25
C ASP A 94 13.70 3.92 8.59
N GLY A 95 13.80 2.80 9.32
CA GLY A 95 14.49 2.73 10.62
C GLY A 95 13.66 3.22 11.82
N VAL A 96 12.40 3.62 11.62
CA VAL A 96 11.50 4.07 12.68
C VAL A 96 10.45 2.99 12.95
N THR A 97 10.35 2.52 14.20
CA THR A 97 9.47 1.41 14.57
C THR A 97 8.14 1.89 15.14
N PHE A 98 7.03 1.48 14.52
CA PHE A 98 5.68 1.82 14.95
C PHE A 98 4.95 0.59 15.47
N PRO A 99 4.34 0.65 16.66
CA PRO A 99 3.39 -0.37 17.08
C PRO A 99 2.12 -0.30 16.24
N TYR A 100 1.51 -1.46 15.98
CA TYR A 100 0.18 -1.54 15.37
C TYR A 100 -0.78 -2.37 16.23
N ASP A 101 -2.08 -2.10 16.11
CA ASP A 101 -3.12 -2.81 16.86
C ASP A 101 -3.69 -3.97 16.05
N SER A 102 -3.83 -3.76 14.75
CA SER A 102 -4.33 -4.78 13.82
C SER A 102 -3.76 -4.58 12.43
N SER A 103 -3.94 -5.59 11.58
CA SER A 103 -3.57 -5.52 10.18
C SER A 103 -4.58 -6.29 9.34
N TYR A 104 -4.82 -5.85 8.12
CA TYR A 104 -5.71 -6.50 7.18
C TYR A 104 -5.22 -6.28 5.75
N THR A 105 -5.68 -7.11 4.82
CA THR A 105 -5.47 -6.87 3.39
C THR A 105 -6.64 -6.06 2.86
N SER A 106 -6.39 -4.84 2.39
CA SER A 106 -7.38 -4.09 1.61
C SER A 106 -7.43 -4.69 0.21
N THR A 107 -8.61 -5.10 -0.24
CA THR A 107 -8.80 -5.69 -1.57
C THR A 107 -8.87 -4.66 -2.69
N PHE A 108 -9.07 -3.38 -2.33
CA PHE A 108 -9.29 -2.28 -3.24
C PHE A 108 -8.56 -1.03 -2.75
N VAL A 109 -7.35 -0.80 -3.27
CA VAL A 109 -6.62 0.45 -3.09
C VAL A 109 -6.47 1.13 -4.45
N THR A 110 -7.01 2.35 -4.56
CA THR A 110 -6.77 3.26 -5.70
C THR A 110 -6.16 4.56 -5.21
N GLY A 111 -6.01 5.57 -6.07
CA GLY A 111 -5.49 6.85 -5.65
C GLY A 111 -6.11 8.03 -6.37
N TYR A 112 -6.00 9.19 -5.75
CA TYR A 112 -6.56 10.45 -6.22
C TYR A 112 -5.62 11.61 -5.90
N ASP A 113 -5.79 12.72 -6.60
CA ASP A 113 -5.24 14.02 -6.21
C ASP A 113 -6.32 15.10 -6.39
N GLY A 114 -6.09 16.30 -5.83
CA GLY A 114 -7.10 17.35 -5.84
C GLY A 114 -7.38 17.91 -7.23
N ALA A 115 -6.38 17.92 -8.12
CA ALA A 115 -6.53 18.39 -9.49
C ALA A 115 -7.35 17.41 -10.35
N LEU A 116 -7.10 16.10 -10.20
CA LEU A 116 -7.82 15.03 -10.88
C LEU A 116 -9.32 15.04 -10.52
N LEU A 117 -9.64 15.32 -9.26
CA LEU A 117 -11.02 15.37 -8.78
C LEU A 117 -11.66 16.77 -8.85
N ASN A 118 -10.89 17.81 -9.21
CA ASN A 118 -11.28 19.21 -9.05
C ASN A 118 -11.83 19.52 -7.64
N SER A 119 -11.17 18.96 -6.62
CA SER A 119 -11.53 19.07 -5.20
C SER A 119 -10.27 19.06 -4.35
N PHE A 120 -9.86 20.24 -3.89
CA PHE A 120 -8.57 20.46 -3.20
C PHE A 120 -8.65 20.35 -1.68
N VAL A 121 -9.79 19.91 -1.15
CA VAL A 121 -10.06 19.79 0.29
C VAL A 121 -10.74 18.45 0.55
N THR A 122 -10.27 17.75 1.57
CA THR A 122 -10.79 16.43 1.99
C THR A 122 -12.01 16.58 2.90
N ALA A 123 -12.72 15.49 3.17
CA ALA A 123 -13.85 15.48 4.11
C ALA A 123 -13.49 15.92 5.54
N SER A 124 -12.21 15.82 5.96
CA SER A 124 -11.78 16.36 7.25
C SER A 124 -11.46 17.86 7.23
N GLY A 125 -11.34 18.47 6.04
CA GLY A 125 -10.93 19.86 5.84
C GLY A 125 -9.43 20.04 5.60
N LEU A 126 -8.66 18.96 5.48
CA LEU A 126 -7.25 19.03 5.09
C LEU A 126 -7.11 19.30 3.58
N PRO A 127 -6.04 19.98 3.13
CA PRO A 127 -5.74 20.05 1.70
C PRO A 127 -5.35 18.66 1.17
N THR A 128 -5.67 18.37 -0.09
CA THR A 128 -5.25 17.15 -0.79
C THR A 128 -3.73 17.09 -0.89
N GLN A 129 -3.14 16.04 -0.32
CA GLN A 129 -1.70 15.82 -0.32
C GLN A 129 -1.36 14.39 0.08
N ARG A 130 -0.13 13.97 -0.20
CA ARG A 130 0.41 12.70 0.30
C ARG A 130 0.34 12.60 1.82
N GLY A 131 0.16 11.38 2.30
CA GLY A 131 -0.04 11.11 3.73
C GLY A 131 -1.50 11.18 4.18
N ILE A 132 -2.44 11.42 3.26
CA ILE A 132 -3.87 11.28 3.51
C ILE A 132 -4.41 10.06 2.78
N VAL A 133 -5.38 9.39 3.40
CA VAL A 133 -6.18 8.32 2.77
C VAL A 133 -7.67 8.58 2.97
N ALA A 134 -8.45 8.25 1.95
CA ALA A 134 -9.91 8.16 2.04
C ALA A 134 -10.30 6.74 2.46
N SER A 135 -10.99 6.62 3.59
CA SER A 135 -11.62 5.37 4.02
C SER A 135 -13.10 5.39 3.68
N THR A 136 -13.74 4.23 3.63
CA THR A 136 -15.22 4.15 3.64
C THR A 136 -15.82 4.88 4.85
N PHE A 137 -17.12 5.21 4.80
CA PHE A 137 -17.82 5.82 5.94
C PHE A 137 -17.91 4.86 7.13
N ILE A 138 -17.89 5.41 8.35
CA ILE A 138 -17.92 4.62 9.60
C ILE A 138 -19.18 3.76 9.70
N GLU A 139 -20.32 4.23 9.18
CA GLU A 139 -21.58 3.46 9.14
C GLU A 139 -21.48 2.15 8.34
N TYR A 140 -20.50 2.05 7.43
CA TYR A 140 -20.18 0.83 6.68
C TYR A 140 -18.96 0.09 7.26
N GLY A 141 -18.52 0.41 8.48
CA GLY A 141 -17.34 -0.21 9.09
C GLY A 141 -16.00 0.42 8.67
N GLY A 142 -16.03 1.60 8.05
CA GLY A 142 -14.83 2.37 7.74
C GLY A 142 -14.14 2.95 8.97
N LEU A 143 -12.90 3.39 8.78
CA LEU A 143 -12.04 3.89 9.85
C LEU A 143 -12.39 5.33 10.25
N PRO A 144 -12.32 5.69 11.55
CA PRO A 144 -12.55 7.06 12.00
C PRO A 144 -11.48 8.04 11.47
N PHE A 145 -11.81 9.34 11.45
CA PHE A 145 -10.82 10.35 11.10
C PHE A 145 -9.65 10.34 12.08
N GLY A 146 -8.44 10.55 11.59
CA GLY A 146 -7.24 10.51 12.42
C GLY A 146 -6.66 9.11 12.63
N THR A 147 -7.31 8.04 12.19
CA THR A 147 -6.67 6.71 12.21
C THR A 147 -5.40 6.75 11.35
N VAL A 148 -4.29 6.30 11.94
CA VAL A 148 -3.00 6.25 11.26
C VAL A 148 -2.77 4.84 10.74
N LEU A 149 -2.43 4.73 9.46
CA LEU A 149 -2.15 3.47 8.80
C LEU A 149 -0.74 3.48 8.21
N PHE A 150 -0.18 2.29 8.07
CA PHE A 150 0.82 2.03 7.04
C PHE A 150 0.21 1.17 5.95
N VAL A 151 0.28 1.66 4.71
CA VAL A 151 -0.23 0.96 3.52
C VAL A 151 0.96 0.49 2.69
N GLU A 152 1.11 -0.82 2.50
CA GLU A 152 2.23 -1.39 1.77
C GLU A 152 2.36 -0.82 0.36
N GLY A 153 3.57 -0.41 -0.02
CA GLY A 153 3.90 0.21 -1.30
C GLY A 153 3.27 1.58 -1.53
N TYR A 154 2.75 2.21 -0.48
CA TYR A 154 2.45 3.64 -0.44
C TYR A 154 3.11 4.31 0.77
N GLY A 155 2.80 3.92 2.01
CA GLY A 155 3.47 4.43 3.21
C GLY A 155 2.54 4.84 4.33
N LEU A 156 3.03 5.71 5.22
CA LEU A 156 2.27 6.25 6.34
C LEU A 156 1.16 7.18 5.84
N VAL A 157 -0.05 6.98 6.33
CA VAL A 157 -1.22 7.81 6.02
C VAL A 157 -2.09 8.04 7.24
N VAL A 158 -2.87 9.11 7.18
CA VAL A 158 -3.94 9.40 8.12
C VAL A 158 -5.27 9.40 7.39
N VAL A 159 -6.28 8.75 7.97
CA VAL A 159 -7.66 8.83 7.47
C VAL A 159 -8.14 10.26 7.62
N GLY A 160 -8.14 10.98 6.50
CA GLY A 160 -8.53 12.39 6.40
C GLY A 160 -9.67 12.62 5.42
N ASP A 161 -10.14 11.58 4.74
CA ASP A 161 -11.16 11.70 3.70
C ASP A 161 -12.12 10.50 3.68
N ARG A 162 -13.13 10.56 2.80
CA ARG A 162 -14.15 9.52 2.64
C ARG A 162 -14.26 9.03 1.20
N ASN A 163 -14.39 7.72 1.03
CA ASN A 163 -14.74 7.10 -0.24
C ASN A 163 -16.14 6.48 -0.20
N GLY A 164 -16.73 6.31 -1.39
CA GLY A 164 -18.11 5.83 -1.57
C GLY A 164 -18.28 4.31 -1.68
N MET A 165 -17.23 3.52 -1.42
CA MET A 165 -17.24 2.07 -1.68
C MET A 165 -17.83 1.21 -0.55
N GLY A 166 -18.21 1.83 0.57
CA GLY A 166 -18.54 1.13 1.81
C GLY A 166 -19.66 0.08 1.72
N SER A 167 -20.63 0.26 0.83
CA SER A 167 -21.71 -0.73 0.61
C SER A 167 -21.25 -2.01 -0.11
N THR A 168 -20.07 -1.99 -0.73
CA THR A 168 -19.51 -3.10 -1.53
C THR A 168 -18.25 -3.68 -0.91
N ASP A 169 -17.34 -2.82 -0.45
CA ASP A 169 -16.07 -3.21 0.15
C ASP A 169 -15.73 -2.21 1.26
N THR A 170 -15.89 -2.63 2.51
CA THR A 170 -15.64 -1.80 3.69
C THR A 170 -14.16 -1.46 3.87
N THR A 171 -13.27 -2.27 3.27
CA THR A 171 -11.82 -2.14 3.38
C THR A 171 -11.20 -1.28 2.28
N ALA A 172 -12.02 -0.79 1.34
CA ALA A 172 -11.56 0.02 0.22
C ALA A 172 -10.91 1.32 0.70
N LEU A 173 -9.78 1.68 0.09
CA LEU A 173 -9.02 2.89 0.38
C LEU A 173 -8.69 3.64 -0.91
N ASP A 174 -8.71 4.97 -0.85
CA ASP A 174 -8.11 5.82 -1.89
C ASP A 174 -6.95 6.61 -1.26
N ILE A 175 -5.72 6.35 -1.70
CA ILE A 175 -4.52 7.05 -1.24
C ILE A 175 -4.39 8.39 -1.95
N CYS A 176 -4.23 9.47 -1.20
CA CYS A 176 -4.14 10.82 -1.74
C CYS A 176 -2.72 11.12 -2.22
N PHE A 177 -2.60 11.73 -3.39
CA PHE A 177 -1.34 12.24 -3.94
C PHE A 177 -1.34 13.77 -3.84
N ASN A 178 -0.15 14.36 -3.98
CA ASN A 178 -0.05 15.81 -4.09
C ASN A 178 -0.73 16.27 -5.38
N ASP A 179 -1.28 17.48 -5.37
CA ASP A 179 -2.01 18.00 -6.52
C ASP A 179 -1.20 17.90 -7.82
N SER A 180 -1.86 17.40 -8.86
CA SER A 180 -1.30 17.19 -10.20
C SER A 180 -0.28 16.05 -10.34
N GLU A 181 0.03 15.28 -9.30
CA GLU A 181 0.91 14.10 -9.42
C GLU A 181 0.34 13.00 -10.33
N LEU A 182 -0.99 12.91 -10.48
CA LEU A 182 -1.63 11.88 -11.31
C LEU A 182 -2.06 12.40 -12.68
N VAL A 183 -2.09 13.72 -12.89
CA VAL A 183 -2.71 14.35 -14.08
C VAL A 183 -1.94 14.04 -15.36
N ASP A 184 -0.61 14.02 -15.31
CA ASP A 184 0.23 13.72 -16.48
C ASP A 184 0.50 12.21 -16.68
N GLY A 185 0.02 11.37 -15.76
CA GLY A 185 0.19 9.93 -15.78
C GLY A 185 1.60 9.43 -15.40
N SER A 186 2.50 10.31 -14.95
CA SER A 186 3.83 9.91 -14.45
C SER A 186 3.74 9.01 -13.21
N ILE A 187 2.66 9.17 -12.44
CA ILE A 187 2.28 8.29 -11.34
C ILE A 187 0.89 7.72 -11.63
N SER A 188 0.80 6.40 -11.64
CA SER A 188 -0.47 5.68 -11.84
C SER A 188 -0.62 4.61 -10.76
N PRO A 189 -1.36 4.88 -9.66
CA PRO A 189 -1.55 3.91 -8.58
C PRO A 189 -2.31 2.66 -9.04
N GLY A 190 -3.14 2.78 -10.09
CA GLY A 190 -4.01 1.70 -10.56
C GLY A 190 -4.95 1.21 -9.46
N ARG A 191 -5.50 0.01 -9.65
CA ARG A 191 -6.23 -0.73 -8.60
C ARG A 191 -5.36 -1.87 -8.12
N SER A 192 -5.17 -1.98 -6.81
CA SER A 192 -4.36 -3.06 -6.22
C SER A 192 -4.88 -3.51 -4.87
N SER A 193 -4.52 -4.72 -4.45
CA SER A 193 -4.69 -5.17 -3.08
C SER A 193 -3.40 -4.90 -2.30
N ARG A 194 -3.50 -4.42 -1.06
CA ARG A 194 -2.35 -4.03 -0.23
C ARG A 194 -2.52 -4.50 1.20
N GLN A 195 -1.42 -4.89 1.84
CA GLN A 195 -1.42 -5.08 3.28
C GLN A 195 -1.49 -3.71 3.97
N VAL A 196 -2.33 -3.61 5.00
CA VAL A 196 -2.57 -2.40 5.78
C VAL A 196 -2.36 -2.72 7.25
N PHE A 197 -1.65 -1.84 7.95
CA PHE A 197 -1.42 -1.92 9.39
C PHE A 197 -2.06 -0.70 10.06
N VAL A 198 -2.96 -0.93 11.01
CA VAL A 198 -3.61 0.12 11.80
C VAL A 198 -2.71 0.42 13.00
N LEU A 199 -2.04 1.56 12.98
CA LEU A 199 -1.02 1.90 13.98
C LEU A 199 -1.66 2.22 15.34
N SER A 200 -0.99 1.78 16.41
CA SER A 200 -1.47 1.98 17.77
C SER A 200 -1.48 3.47 18.11
N THR A 201 -2.54 3.92 18.77
CA THR A 201 -2.58 5.25 19.41
C THR A 201 -2.28 5.15 20.90
N ASN A 202 -2.04 6.30 21.53
CA ASN A 202 -1.99 6.38 22.99
C ASN A 202 -3.38 6.27 23.61
#